data_AF-A0A835VQD4-F1
#
_entry.id   AF-A0A835VQD4-F1
#
_cell.length_a   1.000
_cell.length_b   1.000
_cell.length_c   1.000
_cell.angle_alpha   90.00
_cell.angle_beta   90.00
_cell.angle_gamma   90.00
#
_symmetry.space_group_name_H-M   'P 1'
#
loop_
_entity.id
_entity.type
_entity.pdbx_description
1 polymer ?
#
loop_
_entity_poly.entity_id
_entity_poly.type
_entity_poly.pdbx_seq_one_letter_code
_entity_poly.pdbx_strand_id
1 'polypeptide(L)'
;MERVSQDQDEKSGGNPAVSFLKSMLQVVQLLVVLSLLLLFPAAMHDGGLSAMARPWTTFAFYLAFFGLGTVARMVKHGSLAPRSADKQVASWAGRLAFAAFVVVVPLLHWAAMYRFVGLSLYTSTLSTGTTLYDIVGGLGMAAAAALNVLASRELGPAYNRVAAPSALVTSGPYRWMQHPIYTSYMLLFFSYGMWLHSAPAAMALLLVCALYYRGRTALEEEVLEGAFGNYYRDYVARTRRWLIV
;
A
#
# COMPACT_ATOMS: atom_id res chain seq x y z
N MET A 1 -18.81 33.20 30.52
CA MET A 1 -19.42 32.94 29.19
C MET A 1 -18.46 33.25 28.03
N GLU A 2 -17.14 33.26 28.27
CA GLU A 2 -16.14 33.83 27.35
C GLU A 2 -15.13 32.79 26.83
N ARG A 3 -15.22 31.53 27.29
CA ARG A 3 -14.37 30.41 26.82
C ARG A 3 -14.95 29.61 25.65
N VAL A 4 -16.17 29.93 25.21
CA VAL A 4 -16.85 29.22 24.11
C VAL A 4 -16.61 29.89 22.76
N SER A 5 -16.16 31.16 22.73
CA SER A 5 -15.82 31.85 21.47
C SER A 5 -14.40 31.57 20.97
N GLN A 6 -13.45 31.25 21.85
CA GLN A 6 -12.07 30.93 21.44
C GLN A 6 -11.92 29.54 20.80
N ASP A 7 -12.86 28.62 21.04
CA ASP A 7 -12.81 27.25 20.50
C ASP A 7 -13.39 27.15 19.06
N GLN A 8 -13.87 28.27 18.50
CA GLN A 8 -14.34 28.33 17.11
C GLN A 8 -13.32 28.89 16.11
N ASP A 9 -12.28 29.58 16.57
CA ASP A 9 -11.22 30.12 15.70
C ASP A 9 -10.09 29.11 15.41
N GLU A 10 -10.00 28.00 16.15
CA GLU A 10 -8.98 26.97 15.96
C GLU A 10 -9.45 25.78 15.09
N LYS A 11 -10.63 25.89 14.46
CA LYS A 11 -11.04 25.00 13.36
C LYS A 11 -10.32 25.37 12.07
N SER A 12 -9.01 25.12 12.06
CA SER A 12 -8.15 24.76 10.92
C SER A 12 -8.67 25.10 9.51
N GLY A 13 -8.93 26.38 9.24
CA GLY A 13 -9.00 26.93 7.89
C GLY A 13 -7.60 27.03 7.28
N GLY A 14 -6.92 25.89 7.12
CA GLY A 14 -5.59 25.87 6.51
C GLY A 14 -5.63 26.49 5.12
N ASN A 15 -4.74 27.45 4.84
CA ASN A 15 -4.67 28.15 3.56
C ASN A 15 -4.80 27.15 2.38
N PRO A 16 -5.85 27.26 1.53
CA PRO A 16 -6.10 26.32 0.43
C PRO A 16 -4.90 26.15 -0.50
N ALA A 17 -4.14 27.22 -0.74
CA ALA A 17 -2.93 27.19 -1.55
C ALA A 17 -1.83 26.32 -0.92
N VAL A 18 -1.68 26.37 0.41
CA VAL A 18 -0.70 25.55 1.14
C VAL A 18 -1.10 24.07 1.13
N SER A 19 -2.39 23.76 1.29
CA SER A 19 -2.91 22.39 1.19
C SER A 19 -2.72 21.81 -0.22
N PHE A 20 -3.00 22.62 -1.24
CA PHE A 20 -2.78 22.27 -2.63
C PHE A 20 -1.29 22.00 -2.92
N LEU A 21 -0.39 22.88 -2.46
CA LEU A 21 1.05 22.72 -2.67
C LEU A 21 1.59 21.45 -1.99
N LYS A 22 1.15 21.14 -0.77
CA LYS A 22 1.51 19.88 -0.08
C LYS A 22 1.06 18.65 -0.87
N SER A 23 -0.16 18.69 -1.40
CA SER A 23 -0.70 17.61 -2.23
C SER A 23 0.12 17.44 -3.51
N MET A 24 0.48 18.54 -4.20
CA MET A 24 1.35 18.48 -5.38
C MET A 24 2.73 17.91 -5.06
N LEU A 25 3.34 18.34 -3.95
CA LEU A 25 4.64 17.83 -3.52
C LEU A 25 4.62 16.32 -3.29
N GLN A 26 3.55 15.78 -2.70
CA GLN A 26 3.40 14.34 -2.49
C GLN A 26 3.22 13.57 -3.80
N VAL A 27 2.50 14.12 -4.78
CA VAL A 27 2.41 13.53 -6.12
C VAL A 27 3.78 13.49 -6.78
N VAL A 28 4.55 14.58 -6.72
CA VAL A 28 5.91 14.64 -7.26
C VAL A 28 6.83 13.63 -6.56
N GLN A 29 6.77 13.55 -5.22
CA GLN A 29 7.55 12.57 -4.47
C GLN A 29 7.19 11.13 -4.86
N LEU A 30 5.90 10.84 -5.01
CA LEU A 30 5.44 9.52 -5.44
C LEU A 30 5.95 9.18 -6.84
N LEU A 31 5.88 10.14 -7.78
CA LEU A 31 6.42 9.97 -9.13
C LEU A 31 7.91 9.63 -9.09
N VAL A 32 8.71 10.39 -8.33
CA VAL A 32 10.15 10.14 -8.19
C VAL A 32 10.42 8.76 -7.59
N VAL A 33 9.78 8.43 -6.47
CA VAL A 33 9.99 7.14 -5.78
C VAL A 33 9.62 5.97 -6.70
N LEU A 34 8.46 6.03 -7.37
CA LEU A 34 8.05 4.96 -8.28
C LEU A 34 8.94 4.87 -9.53
N SER A 35 9.47 6.00 -10.00
CA SER A 35 10.41 6.01 -11.13
C SER A 35 11.72 5.31 -10.76
N LEU A 36 12.27 5.63 -9.58
CA LEU A 36 13.46 4.98 -9.04
C LEU A 36 13.21 3.50 -8.71
N LEU A 37 12.02 3.15 -8.26
CA LEU A 37 11.67 1.77 -7.91
C LEU A 37 11.49 0.88 -9.16
N LEU A 38 10.84 1.40 -10.21
CA LEU A 38 10.31 0.58 -11.30
C LEU A 38 10.97 0.84 -12.66
N LEU A 39 11.30 2.10 -12.97
CA LEU A 39 11.86 2.46 -14.27
C LEU A 39 13.39 2.41 -14.25
N PHE A 40 14.02 2.85 -13.16
CA PHE A 40 15.48 2.84 -13.04
C PHE A 40 16.12 1.45 -13.22
N PRO A 41 15.67 0.36 -12.56
CA PRO A 41 16.26 -0.97 -12.79
C PRO A 41 16.07 -1.46 -14.23
N ALA A 42 15.00 -1.05 -14.92
CA ALA A 42 14.82 -1.34 -16.35
C ALA A 42 15.79 -0.51 -17.23
N ALA A 43 16.02 0.76 -16.86
CA ALA A 43 16.93 1.67 -17.56
C ALA A 43 18.41 1.27 -17.49
N MET A 44 18.78 0.37 -16.56
CA MET A 44 20.14 -0.17 -16.49
C MET A 44 20.50 -1.10 -17.66
N HIS A 45 19.52 -1.53 -18.44
CA HIS A 45 19.74 -2.30 -19.66
C HIS A 45 19.54 -1.41 -20.89
N ASP A 46 20.44 -1.54 -21.86
CA ASP A 46 20.34 -0.82 -23.13
C ASP A 46 19.02 -1.16 -23.83
N GLY A 47 18.18 -0.14 -24.03
CA GLY A 47 16.84 -0.31 -24.62
C GLY A 47 15.75 -0.77 -23.65
N GLY A 48 16.05 -0.97 -22.36
CA GLY A 48 15.09 -1.51 -21.39
C GLY A 48 13.80 -0.70 -21.21
N LEU A 49 13.86 0.62 -21.43
CA LEU A 49 12.67 1.49 -21.39
C LEU A 49 12.02 1.71 -22.76
N SER A 50 12.77 1.64 -23.86
CA SER A 50 12.28 1.97 -25.20
C SER A 50 11.75 0.75 -25.95
N ALA A 51 12.32 -0.43 -25.71
CA ALA A 51 11.94 -1.67 -26.39
C ALA A 51 10.75 -2.38 -25.72
N MET A 52 10.35 -1.97 -24.51
CA MET A 52 9.42 -2.74 -23.68
C MET A 52 8.31 -1.87 -23.08
N ALA A 53 7.07 -2.31 -23.21
CA ALA A 53 5.92 -1.64 -22.58
C ALA A 53 5.79 -1.94 -21.07
N ARG A 54 6.27 -3.12 -20.62
CA ARG A 54 6.02 -3.61 -19.25
C ARG A 54 6.53 -2.68 -18.12
N PRO A 55 7.73 -2.09 -18.17
CA PRO A 55 8.16 -1.14 -17.16
C PRO A 55 7.19 0.05 -17.01
N TRP A 56 6.72 0.58 -18.15
CA TRP A 56 5.78 1.69 -18.19
C TRP A 56 4.37 1.32 -17.72
N THR A 57 3.85 0.16 -18.12
CA THR A 57 2.52 -0.28 -17.67
C THR A 57 2.51 -0.56 -16.17
N THR A 58 3.57 -1.17 -15.64
CA THR A 58 3.72 -1.39 -14.20
C THR A 58 3.89 -0.07 -13.43
N PHE A 59 4.69 0.87 -13.94
CA PHE A 59 4.81 2.21 -13.36
C PHE A 59 3.47 2.94 -13.33
N ALA A 60 2.75 2.98 -14.45
CA ALA A 60 1.44 3.62 -14.55
C ALA A 60 0.43 2.97 -13.58
N PHE A 61 0.46 1.64 -13.46
CA PHE A 61 -0.40 0.92 -12.53
C PHE A 61 -0.08 1.27 -11.06
N TYR A 62 1.19 1.23 -10.67
CA TYR A 62 1.61 1.59 -9.30
C TYR A 62 1.27 3.04 -8.98
N LEU A 63 1.47 3.94 -9.95
CA LEU A 63 1.10 5.34 -9.81
C LEU A 63 -0.41 5.50 -9.62
N ALA A 64 -1.24 4.79 -10.37
CA ALA A 64 -2.68 4.80 -10.19
C ALA A 64 -3.09 4.24 -8.82
N PHE A 65 -2.53 3.09 -8.44
CA PHE A 65 -2.82 2.38 -7.19
C PHE A 65 -2.47 3.21 -5.95
N PHE A 66 -1.25 3.76 -5.89
CA PHE A 66 -0.80 4.56 -4.74
C PHE A 66 -1.22 6.03 -4.84
N GLY A 67 -1.35 6.59 -6.04
CA GLY A 67 -1.60 8.02 -6.27
C GLY A 67 -3.07 8.41 -6.18
N LEU A 68 -3.95 7.74 -6.93
CA LEU A 68 -5.36 8.15 -7.04
C LEU A 68 -6.07 8.14 -5.68
N GLY A 69 -5.87 7.07 -4.91
CA GLY A 69 -6.46 6.94 -3.58
C GLY A 69 -5.90 7.93 -2.58
N THR A 70 -4.59 8.17 -2.60
CA THR A 70 -3.92 9.05 -1.63
C THR A 70 -4.28 10.51 -1.86
N VAL A 71 -4.24 10.98 -3.11
CA VAL A 71 -4.62 12.36 -3.46
C VAL A 71 -6.09 12.63 -3.12
N ALA A 72 -6.99 11.75 -3.55
CA ALA A 72 -8.42 11.90 -3.29
C ALA A 72 -8.73 11.93 -1.78
N ARG A 73 -8.08 11.06 -0.99
CA ARG A 73 -8.26 11.02 0.47
C ARG A 73 -7.71 12.27 1.15
N MET A 74 -6.53 12.76 0.76
CA MET A 74 -5.95 13.95 1.40
C MET A 74 -6.77 15.22 1.11
N VAL A 75 -7.25 15.35 -0.12
CA VAL A 75 -8.15 16.46 -0.49
C VAL A 75 -9.46 16.40 0.30
N LYS A 76 -10.02 15.20 0.52
CA LYS A 76 -11.33 15.03 1.16
C LYS A 76 -11.30 14.97 2.70
N HIS A 77 -10.25 14.41 3.28
CA HIS A 77 -10.19 14.05 4.71
C HIS A 77 -8.99 14.67 5.45
N GLY A 78 -8.18 15.50 4.78
CA GLY A 78 -7.02 16.16 5.37
C GLY A 78 -5.81 15.24 5.52
N SER A 79 -4.80 15.72 6.27
CA SER A 79 -3.53 15.02 6.47
C SER A 79 -3.66 13.76 7.32
N LEU A 80 -2.75 12.80 7.08
CA LEU A 80 -2.58 11.61 7.92
C LEU A 80 -2.21 12.00 9.36
N ALA A 81 -2.62 11.18 10.33
CA ALA A 81 -2.15 11.30 11.71
C ALA A 81 -0.60 11.30 11.75
N PRO A 82 0.01 12.12 12.63
CA PRO A 82 1.46 12.21 12.71
C PRO A 82 2.06 10.87 13.11
N ARG A 83 3.18 10.52 12.47
CA ARG A 83 3.86 9.23 12.66
C ARG A 83 4.34 8.99 14.10
N SER A 84 4.53 10.05 14.89
CA SER A 84 4.88 9.96 16.31
C SER A 84 3.77 9.32 17.16
N ALA A 85 2.52 9.32 16.69
CA ALA A 85 1.40 8.65 17.34
C ALA A 85 1.33 7.14 17.05
N ASP A 86 2.22 6.62 16.20
CA ASP A 86 2.20 5.23 15.76
C ASP A 86 2.94 4.32 16.75
N LYS A 87 2.23 3.34 17.34
CA LYS A 87 2.83 2.37 18.28
C LYS A 87 3.99 1.59 17.68
N GLN A 88 4.07 1.40 16.35
CA GLN A 88 5.15 0.62 15.74
C GLN A 88 6.52 1.29 15.90
N VAL A 89 6.60 2.62 15.86
CA VAL A 89 7.90 3.32 16.00
C VAL A 89 8.35 3.44 17.45
N ALA A 90 7.51 3.06 18.41
CA ALA A 90 7.83 3.11 19.83
C ALA A 90 8.90 2.08 20.22
N SER A 91 8.90 0.88 19.63
CA SER A 91 9.86 -0.17 19.93
C SER A 91 11.06 -0.19 18.97
N TRP A 92 12.23 -0.58 19.47
CA TRP A 92 13.43 -0.73 18.62
C TRP A 92 13.24 -1.82 17.56
N ALA A 93 12.59 -2.92 17.93
CA ALA A 93 12.28 -4.03 17.02
C ALA A 93 11.34 -3.58 15.91
N GLY A 94 10.32 -2.76 16.22
CA GLY A 94 9.40 -2.20 15.22
C GLY A 94 10.08 -1.25 14.25
N ARG A 95 11.02 -0.42 14.72
CA ARG A 95 11.86 0.43 13.87
C ARG A 95 12.77 -0.38 12.95
N LEU A 96 13.40 -1.44 13.47
CA LEU A 96 14.25 -2.33 12.68
C LEU A 96 13.43 -3.08 11.62
N ALA A 97 12.26 -3.63 11.98
CA ALA A 97 11.37 -4.29 11.04
C ALA A 97 10.90 -3.34 9.92
N PHE A 98 10.60 -2.08 10.26
CA PHE A 98 10.27 -1.04 9.27
C PHE A 98 11.45 -0.73 8.35
N ALA A 99 12.65 -0.53 8.90
CA ALA A 99 13.85 -0.27 8.10
C ALA A 99 14.16 -1.44 7.16
N ALA A 100 14.09 -2.68 7.66
CA ALA A 100 14.26 -3.88 6.87
C ALA A 100 13.22 -3.96 5.75
N PHE A 101 11.95 -3.69 6.03
CA PHE A 101 10.88 -3.68 5.03
C PHE A 101 11.14 -2.64 3.92
N VAL A 102 11.51 -1.40 4.30
CA VAL A 102 11.79 -0.30 3.37
C VAL A 102 13.02 -0.57 2.50
N VAL A 103 13.96 -1.42 2.93
CA VAL A 103 15.14 -1.81 2.14
C VAL A 103 14.87 -3.04 1.29
N VAL A 104 14.34 -4.11 1.89
CA VAL A 104 14.19 -5.42 1.24
C VAL A 104 13.15 -5.36 0.14
N VAL A 105 12.01 -4.69 0.34
CA VAL A 105 10.95 -4.63 -0.67
C VAL A 105 11.42 -3.97 -1.96
N PRO A 106 12.06 -2.78 -1.95
CA PRO A 106 12.63 -2.19 -3.16
C PRO A 106 13.68 -3.07 -3.85
N LEU A 107 14.56 -3.73 -3.09
CA LEU A 107 15.55 -4.63 -3.66
C LEU A 107 14.91 -5.82 -4.39
N LEU A 108 13.84 -6.40 -3.85
CA LEU A 108 13.09 -7.46 -4.50
C LEU A 108 12.37 -6.98 -5.78
N HIS A 109 11.83 -5.75 -5.76
CA HIS A 109 11.26 -5.14 -6.97
C HIS A 109 12.33 -4.94 -8.05
N TRP A 110 13.48 -4.37 -7.67
CA TRP A 110 14.61 -4.17 -8.57
C TRP A 110 15.09 -5.48 -9.17
N ALA A 111 15.32 -6.50 -8.34
CA ALA A 111 15.76 -7.81 -8.80
C ALA A 111 14.79 -8.42 -9.81
N ALA A 112 13.47 -8.29 -9.58
CA ALA A 112 12.46 -8.78 -10.51
C ALA A 112 12.48 -8.00 -11.85
N MET A 113 12.49 -6.66 -11.81
CA MET A 113 12.47 -5.84 -13.03
C MET A 113 13.76 -5.97 -13.84
N TYR A 114 14.91 -5.88 -13.19
CA TYR A 114 16.22 -6.02 -13.82
C TYR A 114 16.33 -7.39 -14.52
N ARG A 115 16.02 -8.47 -13.79
CA ARG A 115 16.02 -9.83 -14.37
C ARG A 115 15.06 -9.96 -15.54
N PHE A 116 13.85 -9.42 -15.41
CA PHE A 116 12.82 -9.50 -16.44
C PHE A 116 13.30 -8.84 -17.75
N VAL A 117 13.78 -7.60 -17.66
CA VAL A 117 14.26 -6.85 -18.83
C VAL A 117 15.49 -7.53 -19.45
N GLY A 118 16.46 -7.96 -18.64
CA GLY A 118 17.65 -8.66 -19.13
C GLY A 118 17.30 -9.97 -19.86
N LEU A 119 16.39 -10.77 -19.31
CA LEU A 119 15.91 -11.99 -19.99
C LEU A 119 15.19 -11.67 -21.28
N SER A 120 14.33 -10.64 -21.31
CA SER A 120 13.59 -10.31 -22.53
C SER A 120 14.43 -9.72 -23.66
N LEU A 121 15.49 -8.96 -23.33
CA LEU A 121 16.32 -8.31 -24.35
C LEU A 121 17.43 -9.21 -24.88
N TYR A 122 18.07 -9.96 -24.00
CA TYR A 122 19.31 -10.68 -24.34
C TYR A 122 19.11 -12.19 -24.50
N THR A 123 17.92 -12.70 -24.23
CA THR A 123 17.63 -14.14 -24.33
C THR A 123 16.27 -14.39 -25.00
N SER A 124 16.10 -15.58 -25.58
CA SER A 124 14.82 -16.08 -26.09
C SER A 124 14.06 -16.94 -25.06
N THR A 125 14.42 -16.83 -23.77
CA THR A 125 13.88 -17.70 -22.72
C THR A 125 12.42 -17.40 -22.38
N LEU A 126 12.00 -16.15 -22.52
CA LEU A 126 10.63 -15.74 -22.21
C LEU A 126 9.73 -15.89 -23.45
N SER A 127 8.56 -16.49 -23.25
CA SER A 127 7.54 -16.60 -24.29
C SER A 127 7.09 -15.22 -24.76
N THR A 128 6.93 -15.08 -26.08
CA THR A 128 6.33 -13.90 -26.72
C THR A 128 4.81 -13.87 -26.62
N GLY A 129 4.17 -15.03 -26.40
CA GLY A 129 2.72 -15.13 -26.19
C GLY A 129 2.30 -15.00 -24.72
N THR A 130 1.00 -14.78 -24.48
CA THR A 130 0.40 -14.70 -23.14
C THR A 130 0.57 -16.01 -22.38
N THR A 131 1.17 -15.92 -21.19
CA THR A 131 1.41 -17.06 -20.31
C THR A 131 0.49 -17.03 -19.08
N LEU A 132 0.52 -18.09 -18.27
CA LEU A 132 -0.15 -18.11 -16.97
C LEU A 132 0.36 -17.01 -16.03
N TYR A 133 1.65 -16.66 -16.10
CA TYR A 133 2.25 -15.57 -15.33
C TYR A 133 1.57 -14.22 -15.64
N ASP A 134 1.27 -13.97 -16.92
CA ASP A 134 0.59 -12.75 -17.37
C ASP A 134 -0.85 -12.68 -16.86
N ILE A 135 -1.56 -13.80 -16.93
CA ILE A 135 -2.95 -13.88 -16.48
C ILE A 135 -3.02 -13.70 -14.97
N VAL A 136 -2.22 -14.45 -14.21
CA VAL A 136 -2.20 -14.38 -12.74
C VAL A 136 -1.72 -13.01 -12.28
N GLY A 137 -0.65 -12.47 -12.87
CA GLY A 137 -0.12 -11.15 -12.54
C GLY A 137 -1.11 -10.04 -12.86
N GLY A 138 -1.66 -10.02 -14.08
CA GLY A 138 -2.61 -8.99 -14.52
C GLY A 138 -3.92 -8.99 -13.73
N LEU A 139 -4.55 -10.17 -13.59
CA LEU A 139 -5.79 -10.30 -12.81
C LEU A 139 -5.56 -10.03 -11.33
N GLY A 140 -4.43 -10.49 -10.77
CA GLY A 140 -4.07 -10.25 -9.38
C GLY A 140 -3.84 -8.77 -9.09
N MET A 141 -3.17 -8.04 -9.99
CA MET A 141 -3.03 -6.58 -9.88
C MET A 141 -4.40 -5.89 -9.92
N ALA A 142 -5.27 -6.25 -10.87
CA ALA A 142 -6.62 -5.69 -10.94
C ALA A 142 -7.45 -5.98 -9.66
N ALA A 143 -7.38 -7.19 -9.13
CA ALA A 143 -8.05 -7.58 -7.89
C ALA A 143 -7.48 -6.81 -6.67
N ALA A 144 -6.16 -6.61 -6.61
CA ALA A 144 -5.53 -5.78 -5.59
C ALA A 144 -6.04 -4.34 -5.63
N ALA A 145 -6.11 -3.73 -6.81
CA ALA A 145 -6.64 -2.38 -6.97
C ALA A 145 -8.12 -2.29 -6.55
N ALA A 146 -8.95 -3.24 -6.99
CA ALA A 146 -10.36 -3.29 -6.62
C ALA A 146 -10.53 -3.40 -5.10
N LEU A 147 -9.81 -4.32 -4.45
CA LEU A 147 -9.85 -4.49 -3.00
C LEU A 147 -9.40 -3.22 -2.28
N ASN A 148 -8.31 -2.59 -2.72
CA ASN A 148 -7.80 -1.36 -2.10
C ASN A 148 -8.81 -0.21 -2.20
N VAL A 149 -9.42 -0.03 -3.37
CA VAL A 149 -10.41 1.02 -3.61
C VAL A 149 -11.65 0.79 -2.76
N LEU A 150 -12.19 -0.44 -2.74
CA LEU A 150 -13.37 -0.77 -1.94
C LEU A 150 -13.09 -0.60 -0.44
N ALA A 151 -11.95 -1.10 0.05
CA ALA A 151 -11.57 -0.97 1.46
C ALA A 151 -11.31 0.49 1.86
N SER A 152 -10.65 1.27 1.00
CA SER A 152 -10.40 2.70 1.27
C SER A 152 -11.68 3.51 1.30
N ARG A 153 -12.65 3.20 0.43
CA ARG A 153 -13.95 3.88 0.38
C ARG A 153 -14.78 3.59 1.63
N GLU A 154 -14.81 2.34 2.08
CA GLU A 154 -15.53 1.93 3.29
C GLU A 154 -14.93 2.54 4.56
N LEU A 155 -13.59 2.63 4.63
CA LEU A 155 -12.92 3.21 5.80
C LEU A 155 -13.15 4.73 5.92
N GLY A 156 -13.22 5.43 4.77
CA GLY A 156 -13.51 6.86 4.72
C GLY A 156 -12.59 7.69 5.66
N PRO A 157 -13.14 8.57 6.51
CA PRO A 157 -12.35 9.37 7.47
C PRO A 157 -11.56 8.55 8.49
N ALA A 158 -11.98 7.31 8.79
CA ALA A 158 -11.30 6.46 9.78
C ALA A 158 -9.90 6.01 9.30
N TYR A 159 -9.64 6.04 7.98
CA TYR A 159 -8.35 5.68 7.39
C TYR A 159 -7.18 6.47 7.98
N ASN A 160 -7.38 7.76 8.25
CA ASN A 160 -6.31 8.65 8.72
C ASN A 160 -6.14 8.62 10.25
N ARG A 161 -6.97 7.87 10.98
CA ARG A 161 -7.08 7.92 12.45
C ARG A 161 -6.83 6.57 13.12
N VAL A 162 -5.96 5.75 12.54
CA VAL A 162 -5.64 4.41 13.09
C VAL A 162 -5.08 4.49 14.52
N ALA A 163 -4.31 5.54 14.84
CA ALA A 163 -3.77 5.77 16.19
C ALA A 163 -4.82 6.20 17.22
N ALA A 164 -5.97 6.71 16.77
CA ALA A 164 -7.07 7.17 17.62
C ALA A 164 -8.41 6.92 16.91
N PRO A 165 -8.84 5.65 16.81
CA PRO A 165 -9.96 5.28 15.96
C PRO A 165 -11.27 5.84 16.52
N SER A 166 -12.00 6.60 15.69
CA SER A 166 -13.28 7.20 16.08
C SER A 166 -14.51 6.34 15.74
N ALA A 167 -14.33 5.30 14.92
CA ALA A 167 -15.38 4.37 14.54
C ALA A 167 -14.78 3.01 14.15
N LEU A 168 -15.52 1.94 14.42
CA LEU A 168 -15.19 0.58 13.99
C LEU A 168 -15.96 0.25 12.69
N VAL A 169 -15.25 0.05 11.58
CA VAL A 169 -15.84 -0.26 10.28
C VAL A 169 -15.89 -1.78 10.09
N THR A 170 -17.10 -2.34 9.92
CA THR A 170 -17.32 -3.78 9.75
C THR A 170 -18.10 -4.14 8.47
N SER A 171 -18.31 -3.16 7.58
CA SER A 171 -19.05 -3.30 6.30
C SER A 171 -18.10 -3.49 5.11
N GLY A 172 -18.66 -3.77 3.93
CA GLY A 172 -17.87 -3.91 2.71
C GLY A 172 -16.83 -5.04 2.82
N PRO A 173 -15.57 -4.84 2.38
CA PRO A 173 -14.49 -5.81 2.55
C PRO A 173 -14.20 -6.21 4.00
N TYR A 174 -14.44 -5.30 4.95
CA TYR A 174 -14.19 -5.52 6.37
C TYR A 174 -15.11 -6.58 6.99
N ARG A 175 -16.20 -6.96 6.30
CA ARG A 175 -17.07 -8.05 6.76
C ARG A 175 -16.42 -9.44 6.65
N TRP A 176 -15.43 -9.59 5.77
CA TRP A 176 -14.78 -10.87 5.47
C TRP A 176 -13.36 -10.98 6.03
N MET A 177 -12.66 -9.85 6.19
CA MET A 177 -11.29 -9.79 6.72
C MET A 177 -11.05 -8.48 7.47
N GLN A 178 -10.18 -8.49 8.47
CA GLN A 178 -9.94 -7.33 9.34
C GLN A 178 -9.08 -6.26 8.66
N HIS A 179 -8.14 -6.68 7.80
CA HIS A 179 -7.10 -5.82 7.24
C HIS A 179 -7.04 -5.84 5.70
N PRO A 180 -8.15 -5.56 4.98
CA PRO A 180 -8.22 -5.67 3.52
C PRO A 180 -7.24 -4.75 2.77
N ILE A 181 -6.83 -3.62 3.36
CA ILE A 181 -5.81 -2.75 2.77
C ILE A 181 -4.44 -3.46 2.73
N TYR A 182 -4.01 -4.10 3.81
CA TYR A 182 -2.74 -4.84 3.83
C TYR A 182 -2.78 -6.04 2.90
N THR A 183 -3.90 -6.76 2.86
CA THR A 183 -4.13 -7.83 1.89
C THR A 183 -4.00 -7.34 0.45
N SER A 184 -4.53 -6.15 0.14
CA SER A 184 -4.39 -5.57 -1.20
C SER A 184 -2.93 -5.25 -1.56
N TYR A 185 -2.10 -4.81 -0.60
CA TYR A 185 -0.68 -4.55 -0.83
C TYR A 185 0.11 -5.84 -1.03
N MET A 186 -0.16 -6.86 -0.22
CA MET A 186 0.43 -8.20 -0.38
C MET A 186 0.09 -8.79 -1.75
N LEU A 187 -1.18 -8.71 -2.16
CA LEU A 187 -1.63 -9.19 -3.46
C LEU A 187 -0.97 -8.41 -4.61
N LEU A 188 -0.86 -7.08 -4.50
CA LEU A 188 -0.18 -6.25 -5.50
C LEU A 188 1.27 -6.71 -5.72
N PHE A 189 2.04 -6.89 -4.66
CA PHE A 189 3.47 -7.22 -4.77
C PHE A 189 3.70 -8.67 -5.24
N PHE A 190 2.87 -9.61 -4.80
CA PHE A 190 2.87 -10.96 -5.35
C PHE A 190 2.57 -10.93 -6.86
N SER A 191 1.50 -10.22 -7.24
CA SER A 191 1.07 -10.12 -8.63
C SER A 191 2.09 -9.42 -9.51
N TYR A 192 2.82 -8.44 -8.98
CA TYR A 192 3.96 -7.81 -9.64
C TYR A 192 5.07 -8.81 -9.97
N GLY A 193 5.46 -9.67 -9.02
CA GLY A 193 6.47 -10.70 -9.29
C GLY A 193 6.00 -11.68 -10.37
N MET A 194 4.71 -12.05 -10.35
CA MET A 194 4.11 -12.89 -11.39
C MET A 194 4.08 -12.18 -12.76
N TRP A 195 3.68 -10.91 -12.79
CA TRP A 195 3.64 -10.07 -14.00
C TRP A 195 5.02 -9.94 -14.66
N LEU A 196 6.09 -9.98 -13.88
CA LEU A 196 7.49 -9.97 -14.34
C LEU A 196 8.10 -11.37 -14.50
N HIS A 197 7.26 -12.41 -14.54
CA HIS A 197 7.66 -13.80 -14.79
C HIS A 197 8.71 -14.30 -13.77
N SER A 198 8.58 -13.86 -12.51
CA SER A 198 9.51 -14.17 -11.43
C SER A 198 8.76 -14.71 -10.20
N ALA A 199 8.45 -16.00 -10.22
CA ALA A 199 7.86 -16.70 -9.07
C ALA A 199 8.70 -16.55 -7.78
N PRO A 200 10.04 -16.63 -7.80
CA PRO A 200 10.84 -16.40 -6.60
C PRO A 200 10.64 -15.00 -6.00
N ALA A 201 10.62 -13.96 -6.85
CA ALA A 201 10.38 -12.59 -6.37
C ALA A 201 8.95 -12.42 -5.85
N ALA A 202 7.95 -13.00 -6.52
CA ALA A 202 6.56 -12.99 -6.08
C ALA A 202 6.41 -13.59 -4.68
N MET A 203 6.99 -14.77 -4.45
CA MET A 203 6.94 -15.46 -3.16
C MET A 203 7.73 -14.72 -2.07
N ALA A 204 8.91 -14.19 -2.40
CA ALA A 204 9.72 -13.41 -1.46
C ALA A 204 9.01 -12.13 -1.02
N LEU A 205 8.40 -11.40 -1.97
CA LEU A 205 7.61 -10.20 -1.68
C LEU A 205 6.41 -10.52 -0.79
N LEU A 206 5.67 -11.59 -1.12
CA LEU A 206 4.54 -12.04 -0.32
C LEU A 206 4.96 -12.39 1.12
N LEU A 207 6.07 -13.12 1.28
CA LEU A 207 6.58 -13.52 2.57
C LEU A 207 7.04 -12.32 3.41
N VAL A 208 7.83 -11.41 2.84
CA VAL A 208 8.30 -10.20 3.54
C VAL A 208 7.12 -9.34 3.98
N CYS A 209 6.11 -9.16 3.12
CA CYS A 209 4.90 -8.44 3.49
C CYS A 209 4.09 -9.16 4.57
N ALA A 210 3.92 -10.49 4.49
CA ALA A 210 3.20 -11.26 5.50
C ALA A 210 3.84 -11.11 6.88
N LEU A 211 5.17 -11.23 6.96
CA LEU A 211 5.92 -11.08 8.22
C LEU A 211 5.80 -9.66 8.77
N TYR A 212 5.94 -8.65 7.91
CA TYR A 212 5.84 -7.25 8.32
C TYR A 212 4.42 -6.90 8.79
N TYR A 213 3.40 -7.22 7.98
CA TYR A 213 2.02 -6.87 8.28
C TYR A 213 1.47 -7.66 9.47
N ARG A 214 1.90 -8.90 9.72
CA ARG A 214 1.51 -9.63 10.93
C ARG A 214 1.86 -8.89 12.22
N GLY A 215 3.03 -8.25 12.28
CA GLY A 215 3.41 -7.41 13.42
C GLY A 215 2.59 -6.12 13.47
N ARG A 216 2.31 -5.54 12.31
CA ARG A 216 1.52 -4.31 12.19
C ARG A 216 0.06 -4.52 12.64
N THR A 217 -0.58 -5.58 12.17
CA THR A 217 -1.98 -5.89 12.47
C THR A 217 -2.18 -6.17 13.94
N ALA A 218 -1.24 -6.87 14.60
CA ALA A 218 -1.31 -7.12 16.04
C ALA A 218 -1.33 -5.82 16.87
N LEU A 219 -0.53 -4.82 16.49
CA LEU A 219 -0.53 -3.52 17.16
C LEU A 219 -1.82 -2.74 16.93
N GLU A 220 -2.37 -2.82 15.72
CA GLU A 220 -3.64 -2.17 15.37
C GLU A 220 -4.83 -2.83 16.06
N GLU A 221 -4.83 -4.17 16.15
CA GLU A 221 -5.77 -4.96 16.92
C GLU A 221 -5.78 -4.56 18.40
N GLU A 222 -4.62 -4.36 19.01
CA GLU A 222 -4.52 -3.90 20.41
C GLU A 222 -5.13 -2.49 20.59
N VAL A 223 -4.90 -1.58 19.63
CA VAL A 223 -5.48 -0.23 19.66
C VAL A 223 -7.00 -0.28 19.47
N LEU A 224 -7.49 -1.09 18.53
CA LEU A 224 -8.93 -1.26 18.27
C LEU A 224 -9.64 -1.94 19.44
N GLU A 225 -9.02 -2.96 20.05
CA GLU A 225 -9.55 -3.61 21.24
C GLU A 225 -9.58 -2.65 22.44
N GLY A 226 -8.53 -1.85 22.63
CA GLY A 226 -8.51 -0.81 23.66
C GLY A 226 -9.59 0.25 23.47
N ALA A 227 -9.90 0.62 22.22
CA ALA A 227 -10.90 1.64 21.91
C ALA A 227 -12.35 1.14 21.94
N PHE A 228 -12.60 -0.10 21.50
CA PHE A 228 -13.97 -0.62 21.29
C PHE A 228 -14.32 -1.85 22.14
N GLY A 229 -13.38 -2.43 22.87
CA GLY A 229 -13.60 -3.53 23.82
C GLY A 229 -14.37 -4.72 23.23
N ASN A 230 -15.51 -5.06 23.85
CA ASN A 230 -16.36 -6.20 23.45
C ASN A 230 -16.85 -6.09 22.00
N TYR A 231 -17.16 -4.89 21.50
CA TYR A 231 -17.61 -4.71 20.12
C TYR A 231 -16.57 -5.19 19.10
N TYR A 232 -15.29 -4.93 19.40
CA TYR A 232 -14.19 -5.42 18.56
C TYR A 232 -14.03 -6.93 18.66
N ARG A 233 -14.08 -7.50 19.86
CA ARG A 233 -14.00 -8.95 20.07
C ARG A 233 -15.10 -9.71 19.32
N ASP A 234 -16.33 -9.20 19.38
CA ASP A 234 -17.46 -9.78 18.65
C ASP A 234 -17.25 -9.71 17.13
N TYR A 235 -16.68 -8.60 16.64
CA TYR A 235 -16.31 -8.44 15.24
C TYR A 235 -15.21 -9.45 14.81
N VAL A 236 -14.16 -9.61 15.61
CA VAL A 236 -13.07 -10.57 15.36
C VAL A 236 -13.62 -12.00 15.32
N ALA A 237 -14.53 -12.37 16.22
CA ALA A 237 -15.14 -13.70 16.26
C ALA A 237 -15.95 -14.03 14.99
N ARG A 238 -16.62 -13.03 14.39
CA ARG A 238 -17.36 -13.20 13.14
C ARG A 238 -16.45 -13.31 11.91
N THR A 239 -15.32 -12.60 11.90
CA THR A 239 -14.41 -12.52 10.74
C THR A 239 -13.37 -13.63 10.68
N ARG A 240 -12.88 -14.15 11.82
CA ARG A 240 -11.92 -15.28 11.87
C ARG A 240 -12.41 -16.55 11.19
N ARG A 241 -13.72 -16.69 10.95
CA ARG A 241 -14.30 -17.82 10.23
C ARG A 241 -13.95 -17.86 8.73
N TRP A 242 -13.43 -16.78 8.15
CA TRP A 242 -13.44 -16.62 6.68
C TRP A 242 -12.11 -16.38 5.95
N LEU A 243 -11.00 -15.89 6.53
CA LEU A 243 -9.77 -15.67 5.73
C LEU A 243 -8.44 -15.50 6.48
N ILE A 244 -7.37 -15.84 5.73
CA ILE A 244 -5.93 -15.81 6.00
C ILE A 244 -5.40 -14.36 6.08
N VAL A 245 -5.02 -13.92 7.28
CA VAL A 245 -3.70 -13.48 7.79
C VAL A 245 -3.89 -13.30 9.30
#